data_AF-A0A1C2GT83-F1
#
_entry.id   AF-A0A1C2GT83-F1
#
_cell.length_a   1.000
_cell.length_b   1.000
_cell.length_c   1.000
_cell.angle_alpha   90.00
_cell.angle_beta   90.00
_cell.angle_gamma   90.00
#
_symmetry.space_group_name_H-M   'P 1'
#
loop_
_entity.id
_entity.type
_entity.pdbx_description
1 polymer ?
#
loop_
_entity_poly.entity_id
_entity_poly.type
_entity_poly.pdbx_seq_one_letter_code
_entity_poly.pdbx_strand_id
1 'polypeptide(L)' 'METNDLILMICKNHQGEWLTAKRVQAIVNAIKGENILLAKIKRGLNKLTRQDKLTRMTDPRGEHYTANCTKGGFYL' A
#
# COMPACT_ATOMS: atom_id res chain seq x y z
N MET A 1 7.38 14.08 -2.84
CA MET A 1 7.13 12.67 -2.48
C MET A 1 6.24 12.03 -3.55
N GLU A 2 6.76 11.02 -4.25
CA GLU A 2 5.97 10.29 -5.26
C GLU A 2 4.80 9.53 -4.60
N THR A 3 3.69 9.39 -5.33
CA THR A 3 2.50 8.67 -4.82
C THR A 3 2.83 7.21 -4.49
N ASN A 4 3.81 6.59 -5.17
CA ASN A 4 4.22 5.21 -4.92
C ASN A 4 4.94 5.06 -3.57
N ASP A 5 5.82 5.99 -3.20
CA ASP A 5 6.49 5.98 -1.89
C ASP A 5 5.50 6.16 -0.74
N LEU A 6 4.50 7.03 -0.94
CA LEU A 6 3.39 7.19 -0.01
C LEU A 6 2.59 5.89 0.17
N ILE A 7 2.24 5.23 -0.94
CA ILE A 7 1.53 3.93 -0.89
C ILE A 7 2.36 2.90 -0.11
N LEU A 8 3.66 2.82 -0.39
CA LEU A 8 4.55 1.89 0.29
C LEU A 8 4.65 2.19 1.79
N MET A 9 4.80 3.46 2.16
CA MET A 9 4.87 3.91 3.56
C MET A 9 3.57 3.57 4.31
N ILE A 10 2.41 3.80 3.69
CA ILE A 10 1.11 3.46 4.26
C ILE A 10 1.01 1.95 4.48
N CYS A 11 1.37 1.13 3.48
CA CYS A 11 1.34 -0.32 3.60
C CYS A 11 2.30 -0.87 4.66
N LYS A 12 3.43 -0.19 4.90
CA LYS A 12 4.36 -0.54 5.99
C LYS A 12 3.83 -0.13 7.36
N ASN A 13 3.29 1.08 7.50
CA ASN A 13 2.77 1.57 8.78
C ASN A 13 1.52 0.81 9.25
N HIS A 14 0.71 0.32 8.30
CA HIS A 14 -0.49 -0.46 8.57
C HIS A 14 -0.26 -1.96 8.29
N GLN A 15 0.99 -2.43 8.40
CA GLN A 15 1.30 -3.83 8.22
C GLN A 15 0.57 -4.67 9.28
N GLY A 16 -0.17 -5.71 8.84
CA GLY A 16 -1.02 -6.52 9.71
C GLY A 16 -2.49 -6.07 9.73
N GLU A 17 -2.81 -4.90 9.18
CA GLU A 17 -4.19 -4.51 8.94
C GLU A 17 -4.70 -4.94 7.55
N TRP A 18 -6.02 -5.09 7.45
CA TRP A 18 -6.67 -5.33 6.17
C TRP A 18 -6.65 -4.07 5.29
N LEU A 19 -5.67 -3.99 4.39
CA LEU A 19 -5.40 -2.84 3.54
C LEU A 19 -5.92 -3.07 2.12
N THR A 20 -7.12 -2.55 1.85
CA THR A 20 -7.66 -2.54 0.47
C THR A 20 -7.20 -1.30 -0.29
N ALA A 21 -7.24 -1.37 -1.63
CA ALA A 21 -6.90 -0.22 -2.48
C ALA A 21 -7.74 1.03 -2.17
N LYS A 22 -9.01 0.87 -1.71
CA LYS A 22 -9.87 1.98 -1.29
C LYS A 22 -9.36 2.65 -0.01
N ARG A 23 -8.93 1.86 0.99
CA ARG A 23 -8.33 2.39 2.23
C ARG A 23 -7.04 3.16 1.92
N VAL A 24 -6.15 2.58 1.10
CA VAL A 24 -4.93 3.27 0.64
C VAL A 24 -5.27 4.60 -0.04
N GLN A 25 -6.26 4.61 -0.94
CA GLN A 25 -6.69 5.82 -1.62
C GLN A 25 -7.15 6.91 -0.63
N ALA A 26 -7.99 6.56 0.35
CA ALA A 26 -8.48 7.51 1.34
C ALA A 26 -7.33 8.14 2.14
N ILE A 27 -6.36 7.34 2.57
CA ILE A 27 -5.19 7.82 3.33
C ILE A 27 -4.30 8.71 2.45
N VAL A 28 -4.03 8.29 1.20
CA VAL A 28 -3.23 9.08 0.27
C VAL A 28 -3.91 10.43 -0.03
N ASN A 29 -5.22 10.44 -0.21
CA ASN A 29 -5.99 11.66 -0.44
C ASN A 29 -5.94 12.59 0.77
N ALA A 30 -6.03 12.04 1.98
CA ALA A 30 -5.93 12.81 3.23
C ALA A 30 -4.53 13.43 3.41
N ILE A 31 -3.46 12.70 3.05
CA ILE A 31 -2.07 13.21 3.20
C ILE A 31 -1.74 14.24 2.12
N LYS A 32 -2.12 13.99 0.85
CA LYS A 32 -1.82 14.94 -0.24
C LYS A 32 -2.78 16.12 -0.31
N GLY A 33 -3.97 16.01 0.29
CA GLY A 33 -5.05 16.99 0.11
C GLY A 33 -5.62 16.98 -1.32
N GLU A 34 -5.34 15.95 -2.12
CA GLU A 34 -5.77 15.84 -3.52
C GLU A 34 -6.63 14.59 -3.70
N ASN A 35 -7.63 14.66 -4.57
CA ASN A 35 -8.42 13.49 -4.92
C ASN A 35 -7.70 12.65 -5.98
N ILE A 36 -6.90 11.68 -5.53
CA ILE A 36 -6.25 10.75 -6.43
C ILE A 36 -7.22 9.66 -6.85
N LEU A 37 -7.31 9.44 -8.17
CA LEU A 37 -8.11 8.35 -8.75
C LEU A 37 -7.66 6.99 -8.25
N LEU A 38 -8.63 6.13 -7.91
CA LEU A 38 -8.40 4.74 -7.48
C LEU A 38 -7.55 3.96 -8.50
N ALA A 39 -7.72 4.24 -9.81
CA ALA A 39 -6.92 3.61 -10.87
C ALA A 39 -5.42 3.91 -10.73
N LYS A 40 -5.04 5.14 -10.32
CA LYS A 40 -3.65 5.53 -10.08
C LYS A 40 -3.08 4.79 -8.87
N ILE A 41 -3.88 4.63 -7.81
CA ILE A 41 -3.51 3.85 -6.62
C ILE A 41 -3.32 2.37 -6.96
N LYS A 42 -4.26 1.76 -7.69
CA LYS A 42 -4.14 0.36 -8.15
C LYS A 42 -2.90 0.14 -9.01
N ARG A 43 -2.57 1.08 -9.91
CA ARG A 43 -1.32 1.03 -10.69
C ARG A 43 -0.08 1.09 -9.80
N GLY A 44 -0.08 1.96 -8.78
CA GLY A 44 1.00 2.06 -7.81
C GLY A 44 1.17 0.78 -6.99
N LEU A 45 0.07 0.23 -6.44
CA LEU A 45 0.06 -1.04 -5.72
C LEU A 45 0.59 -2.18 -6.60
N ASN A 46 0.08 -2.32 -7.83
CA ASN A 46 0.52 -3.37 -8.75
C ASN A 46 2.00 -3.20 -9.15
N LYS A 47 2.49 -1.97 -9.34
CA LYS A 47 3.91 -1.68 -9.58
C LYS A 47 4.76 -2.12 -8.40
N LEU A 48 4.34 -1.81 -7.17
CA LEU A 48 5.06 -2.20 -5.95
C LEU A 48 5.01 -3.72 -5.71
N THR A 49 3.91 -4.38 -6.07
CA THR A 49 3.81 -5.86 -6.05
C THR A 49 4.75 -6.49 -7.05
N ARG A 50 4.86 -5.94 -8.28
CA ARG A 50 5.86 -6.39 -9.27
C ARG A 50 7.31 -6.13 -8.85
N GLN A 51 7.53 -5.17 -7.95
CA GLN A 51 8.85 -4.88 -7.37
C GLN A 51 9.14 -5.72 -6.11
N ASP A 52 8.28 -6.69 -5.79
CA ASP A 52 8.37 -7.52 -4.57
C ASP A 52 8.33 -6.73 -3.26
N LYS A 53 7.84 -5.47 -3.30
CA LYS A 53 7.73 -4.61 -2.11
C LYS A 53 6.43 -4.80 -1.36
N LEU A 54 5.39 -5.28 -2.04
CA LEU A 54 4.08 -5.59 -1.46
C LEU A 54 3.65 -6.98 -1.91
N THR A 55 3.03 -7.74 -1.03
CA THR A 55 2.29 -8.95 -1.42
C THR A 55 0.81 -8.61 -1.55
N ARG A 56 0.22 -9.00 -2.69
CA ARG A 56 -1.23 -9.00 -2.87
C ARG A 56 -1.79 -10.32 -2.34
N MET A 57 -2.69 -10.23 -1.39
CA MET A 57 -3.41 -11.37 -0.82
C MET A 57 -4.89 -11.28 -1.23
N THR A 58 -5.48 -12.43 -1.56
CA THR A 58 -6.87 -12.53 -1.97
C THR A 58 -7.56 -13.55 -1.11
N ASP A 59 -8.62 -13.10 -0.44
CA ASP A 59 -9.36 -13.87 0.54
C ASP A 59 -10.87 -13.74 0.26
N PRO A 60 -11.75 -14.54 0.90
CA PRO A 60 -13.19 -14.43 0.71
C PRO A 60 -13.79 -13.04 1.04
N ARG A 61 -13.06 -12.20 1.79
CA ARG A 61 -13.44 -10.80 2.08
C ARG A 61 -12.95 -9.80 1.02
N GLY A 62 -12.19 -10.24 0.03
CA GLY A 62 -11.66 -9.44 -1.08
C GLY A 62 -10.13 -9.37 -1.15
N GLU A 63 -9.64 -8.53 -2.05
CA GLU A 63 -8.20 -8.29 -2.24
C GLU A 63 -7.66 -7.30 -1.19
N HIS A 64 -6.55 -7.65 -0.56
CA HIS A 64 -5.79 -6.76 0.32
C HIS A 64 -4.29 -6.83 0.03
N TYR A 65 -3.57 -5.83 0.50
CA TYR A 65 -2.15 -5.64 0.22
C TYR A 65 -1.40 -5.54 1.55
N THR A 66 -0.34 -6.31 1.68
CA THR A 66 0.58 -6.26 2.82
C THR A 66 1.97 -5.88 2.34
N ALA A 67 2.71 -5.09 3.13
CA ALA A 67 4.08 -4.79 2.79
C ALA A 67 4.99 -6.00 3.01
N ASN A 68 5.84 -6.29 2.03
CA ASN A 68 6.93 -7.22 2.23
C ASN A 68 7.97 -6.52 3.07
N CYS A 69 7.90 -6.71 4.37
CA CYS A 69 9.05 -6.51 5.22
C CYS A 69 10.00 -7.67 4.94
N THR A 70 10.89 -7.50 3.96
CA THR A 70 12.22 -8.07 4.11
C THR A 70 12.65 -7.75 5.53
N LYS A 71 12.91 -8.78 6.33
CA LYS A 71 13.44 -8.69 7.69
C LYS A 71 14.78 -7.94 7.67
N GLY A 72 14.74 -6.63 7.44
CA GLY A 72 15.82 -5.71 7.78
C GLY A 72 15.58 -5.41 9.25
N GLY A 73 16.23 -6.20 10.11
CA GLY A 73 16.22 -5.98 11.54
C GLY A 73 16.53 -4.51 11.84
N PHE A 74 15.55 -3.81 12.40
CA PHE A 74 15.83 -2.71 13.29
C PHE A 74 15.94 -3.35 14.68
N TYR A 75 17.17 -3.73 15.03
CA TYR A 75 17.59 -3.73 16.41
C TYR A 75 17.60 -2.26 16.85
N LEU A 76 16.69 -1.91 17.74
CA LEU A 76 16.88 -0.84 18.72
C LEU A 76 16.55 -1.44 20.09
#